data_AF-A0A7X1DC77-F1
#
_entry.id   AF-A0A7X1DC77-F1
#
_cell.length_a   1.000
_cell.length_b   1.000
_cell.length_c   1.000
_cell.angle_alpha   90.00
_cell.angle_beta   90.00
_cell.angle_gamma   90.00
#
_symmetry.space_group_name_H-M   'P 1'
#
loop_
_entity.id
_entity.type
_entity.pdbx_description
1 polymer ?
#
loop_
_entity_poly.entity_id
_entity_poly.type
_entity_poly.pdbx_seq_one_letter_code
_entity_poly.pdbx_strand_id
1 'polypeptide(L)'
;MKKKLVTLGLAGAIFLSGMGILNVSAANYSDTKFSFTLGKLGANDYTGSRQKQNTTSSYVKLNSIGKGTMDTWLLKSNGASVRSKYVTVRQGESKKIANYAYEDYGKCNVKLAAETSKTQFVRVTATGLWSPDSI
;
A
#
# COMPACT_ATOMS: atom_id res chain seq x y z
N MET A 1 5.47 -79.80 1.74
CA MET A 1 6.40 -79.03 2.59
C MET A 1 5.71 -77.75 3.04
N LYS A 2 5.82 -77.38 4.33
CA LYS A 2 5.21 -76.17 4.93
C LYS A 2 6.30 -75.10 5.22
N LYS A 3 5.84 -73.84 5.29
CA LYS A 3 6.43 -72.62 5.91
C LYS A 3 7.39 -71.82 5.02
N LYS A 4 7.49 -70.48 5.04
CA LYS A 4 6.72 -69.27 5.47
C LYS A 4 7.72 -68.10 5.22
N LEU A 5 7.29 -66.93 4.73
CA LEU A 5 7.83 -65.55 4.97
C LEU A 5 7.21 -64.64 3.85
N VAL A 6 6.29 -63.67 4.07
CA VAL A 6 6.30 -62.41 4.89
C VAL A 6 7.36 -61.45 4.30
N THR A 7 7.13 -60.24 3.74
CA THR A 7 6.18 -59.13 4.00
C THR A 7 6.41 -57.96 2.99
N LEU A 8 5.65 -56.86 3.19
CA LEU A 8 5.77 -55.47 2.68
C LEU A 8 5.04 -55.20 1.36
N GLY A 9 3.96 -54.42 1.23
CA GLY A 9 3.34 -53.42 2.12
C GLY A 9 3.48 -52.03 1.52
N LEU A 10 2.38 -51.44 1.02
CA LEU A 10 2.10 -50.01 1.18
C LEU A 10 0.63 -49.68 0.86
N ALA A 11 -0.15 -49.46 1.91
CA ALA A 11 -1.28 -48.56 1.88
C ALA A 11 -0.73 -47.12 1.96
N GLY A 12 -1.25 -46.21 1.15
CA GLY A 12 -0.98 -44.77 1.25
C GLY A 12 -2.06 -44.03 0.46
N ALA A 13 -3.14 -43.58 1.09
CA ALA A 13 -3.28 -42.41 1.96
C ALA A 13 -4.09 -41.34 1.21
N ILE A 14 -5.33 -41.25 1.67
CA ILE A 14 -6.36 -40.25 1.40
C ILE A 14 -5.83 -38.86 1.79
N PHE A 15 -6.10 -37.87 0.93
CA PHE A 15 -6.15 -36.42 1.14
C PHE A 15 -5.11 -35.76 2.05
N LEU A 16 -4.23 -34.95 1.45
CA LEU A 16 -3.64 -33.80 2.14
C LEU A 16 -4.07 -32.51 1.43
N SER A 17 -5.19 -31.97 1.92
CA SER A 17 -5.42 -30.55 2.19
C SER A 17 -4.34 -29.58 1.70
N GLY A 18 -4.37 -29.25 0.41
CA GLY A 18 -3.71 -28.06 -0.14
C GLY A 18 -4.54 -26.80 0.06
N MET A 19 -5.24 -26.65 1.19
CA MET A 19 -5.71 -25.33 1.60
C MET A 19 -4.47 -24.59 2.13
N GLY A 20 -3.74 -23.99 1.19
CA GLY A 20 -2.73 -23.00 1.52
C GLY A 20 -3.36 -22.04 2.53
N ILE A 21 -2.71 -21.90 3.67
CA ILE A 21 -3.08 -20.95 4.71
C ILE A 21 -3.13 -19.59 4.00
N LEU A 22 -4.34 -19.16 3.63
CA LEU A 22 -4.60 -17.78 3.32
C LEU A 22 -4.36 -17.09 4.66
N ASN A 23 -3.15 -16.59 4.86
CA ASN A 23 -2.92 -15.53 5.81
C ASN A 23 -3.78 -14.37 5.32
N VAL A 24 -5.06 -14.37 5.71
CA VAL A 24 -5.94 -13.21 5.60
C VAL A 24 -5.39 -12.23 6.62
N SER A 25 -4.27 -11.61 6.25
CA SER A 25 -3.81 -10.41 6.91
C SER A 25 -4.90 -9.38 6.63
N ALA A 26 -5.59 -8.93 7.69
CA ALA A 26 -6.60 -7.90 7.57
C ALA A 26 -5.99 -6.71 6.82
N ALA A 27 -6.39 -6.52 5.57
CA ALA A 27 -5.86 -5.47 4.72
C ALA A 27 -6.25 -4.11 5.30
N ASN A 28 -5.35 -3.13 5.25
CA ASN A 28 -5.58 -1.80 5.79
C ASN A 28 -6.20 -0.88 4.72
N TYR A 29 -7.38 -1.27 4.23
CA TYR A 29 -8.13 -0.58 3.15
C TYR A 29 -8.99 0.58 3.64
N SER A 30 -9.03 0.86 4.96
CA SER A 30 -9.81 1.97 5.49
C SER A 30 -9.24 3.30 5.00
N ASP A 31 -10.07 4.11 4.37
CA ASP A 31 -9.68 5.42 3.88
C ASP A 31 -9.59 6.44 5.03
N THR A 32 -8.40 6.94 5.30
CA THR A 32 -8.16 7.95 6.33
C THR A 32 -8.00 9.33 5.72
N LYS A 33 -8.56 10.34 6.38
CA LYS A 33 -8.43 11.74 5.97
C LYS A 33 -6.97 12.19 6.04
N PHE A 34 -6.57 12.99 5.05
CA PHE A 34 -5.35 13.80 5.11
C PHE A 34 -5.70 15.27 4.93
N SER A 35 -4.83 16.13 5.46
CA SER A 35 -4.84 17.57 5.23
C SER A 35 -3.39 18.02 5.09
N PHE A 36 -3.03 18.48 3.89
CA PHE A 36 -1.68 18.92 3.56
C PHE A 36 -1.60 20.43 3.41
N THR A 37 -0.43 20.96 3.74
CA THR A 37 -0.03 22.34 3.50
C THR A 37 1.14 22.35 2.53
N LEU A 38 0.84 22.56 1.25
CA LEU A 38 1.78 22.44 0.13
C LEU A 38 2.20 23.80 -0.42
N GLY A 39 3.05 23.77 -1.44
CA GLY A 39 3.15 24.85 -2.41
C GLY A 39 4.25 25.87 -2.15
N LYS A 40 4.60 26.22 -0.90
CA LYS A 40 5.66 27.21 -0.63
C LYS A 40 7.02 26.68 -1.12
N LEU A 41 7.47 27.17 -2.28
CA LEU A 41 8.76 26.81 -2.91
C LEU A 41 8.95 25.30 -3.12
N GLY A 42 7.87 24.56 -3.44
CA GLY A 42 7.95 23.11 -3.68
C GLY A 42 8.12 22.28 -2.40
N ALA A 43 7.64 22.78 -1.25
CA ALA A 43 7.63 22.01 -0.02
C ALA A 43 6.63 20.84 -0.08
N ASN A 44 7.10 19.68 0.38
CA ASN A 44 6.33 18.45 0.50
C ASN A 44 5.69 18.37 1.88
N ASP A 45 4.56 17.69 1.96
CA ASP A 45 3.91 17.34 3.22
C ASP A 45 3.61 15.84 3.27
N TYR A 46 3.44 15.32 4.48
CA TYR A 46 3.35 13.88 4.73
C TYR A 46 2.24 13.55 5.73
N THR A 47 1.57 12.42 5.50
CA THR A 47 0.63 11.90 6.50
C THR A 47 1.38 11.26 7.66
N GLY A 48 0.64 10.96 8.72
CA GLY A 48 1.03 9.93 9.67
C GLY A 48 1.27 8.58 8.98
N SER A 49 2.03 7.72 9.64
CA SER A 49 2.37 6.40 9.10
C SER A 49 1.24 5.40 9.32
N ARG A 50 1.03 4.50 8.35
CA ARG A 50 0.07 3.41 8.40
C ARG A 50 0.71 2.12 7.88
N GLN A 51 0.39 1.00 8.49
CA GLN A 51 0.97 -0.29 8.10
C GLN A 51 0.39 -0.77 6.76
N LYS A 52 1.28 -1.12 5.83
CA LYS A 52 0.99 -1.87 4.61
C LYS A 52 0.89 -3.35 4.98
N GLN A 53 -0.22 -4.00 4.61
CA GLN A 53 -0.50 -5.38 5.04
C GLN A 53 -0.32 -6.43 3.93
N ASN A 54 -0.37 -6.01 2.66
CA ASN A 54 -0.29 -6.91 1.52
C ASN A 54 0.30 -6.21 0.27
N THR A 55 0.32 -6.92 -0.86
CA THR A 55 0.90 -6.51 -2.16
C THR A 55 -0.01 -5.61 -3.02
N THR A 56 -1.17 -5.19 -2.52
CA THR A 56 -2.07 -4.33 -3.33
C THR A 56 -1.48 -2.94 -3.53
N SER A 57 -2.01 -2.17 -4.48
CA SER A 57 -1.69 -0.74 -4.55
C SER A 57 -2.18 0.02 -3.31
N SER A 58 -1.65 1.21 -3.10
CA SER A 58 -2.28 2.20 -2.22
C SER A 58 -3.34 2.99 -2.98
N TYR A 59 -4.29 3.57 -2.27
CA TYR A 59 -5.34 4.41 -2.85
C TYR A 59 -5.23 5.84 -2.34
N VAL A 60 -5.58 6.79 -3.20
CA VAL A 60 -5.68 8.20 -2.87
C VAL A 60 -6.92 8.80 -3.55
N LYS A 61 -7.62 9.68 -2.85
CA LYS A 61 -8.67 10.54 -3.38
C LYS A 61 -8.42 11.97 -2.96
N LEU A 62 -8.36 12.88 -3.92
CA LEU A 62 -8.22 14.30 -3.64
C LEU A 62 -9.61 14.94 -3.61
N ASN A 63 -10.06 15.36 -2.44
CA ASN A 63 -11.37 15.99 -2.28
C ASN A 63 -11.32 17.48 -2.64
N SER A 64 -10.26 18.18 -2.22
CA SER A 64 -10.09 19.61 -2.47
C SER A 64 -8.62 19.97 -2.57
N ILE A 65 -8.29 20.92 -3.45
CA ILE A 65 -6.99 21.58 -3.50
C ILE A 65 -7.20 23.05 -3.83
N GLY A 66 -6.53 23.95 -3.11
CA GLY A 66 -6.70 25.38 -3.31
C GLY A 66 -6.29 25.87 -4.70
N LYS A 67 -5.29 25.21 -5.33
CA LYS A 67 -4.82 25.55 -6.68
C LYS A 67 -4.03 24.41 -7.31
N GLY A 68 -4.26 24.17 -8.60
CA GLY A 68 -3.46 23.24 -9.40
C GLY A 68 -3.80 21.77 -9.15
N THR A 69 -2.79 20.92 -9.25
CA THR A 69 -2.88 19.47 -9.05
C THR A 69 -1.89 19.01 -7.99
N MET A 70 -2.15 17.84 -7.41
CA MET A 70 -1.30 17.24 -6.38
C MET A 70 -0.53 16.07 -6.98
N ASP A 71 0.80 16.10 -6.88
CA ASP A 71 1.61 14.92 -7.13
C ASP A 71 1.83 14.19 -5.81
N THR A 72 1.64 12.87 -5.82
CA THR A 72 1.70 12.06 -4.59
C THR A 72 2.38 10.72 -4.83
N TRP A 73 3.07 10.24 -3.80
CA TRP A 73 3.81 8.98 -3.79
C TRP A 73 3.87 8.41 -2.36
N LEU A 74 4.31 7.16 -2.25
CA LEU A 74 4.49 6.50 -0.96
C LEU A 74 5.96 6.43 -0.58
N LEU A 75 6.21 6.58 0.71
CA LEU A 75 7.51 6.33 1.34
C LEU A 75 7.30 5.44 2.56
N LYS A 76 8.35 4.73 2.96
CA LYS A 76 8.39 4.12 4.30
C LYS A 76 8.34 5.23 5.36
N SER A 77 7.89 4.89 6.57
CA SER A 77 7.76 5.84 7.69
C SER A 77 9.05 6.64 7.94
N ASN A 78 10.19 5.94 7.87
CA ASN A 78 11.54 6.52 8.01
C ASN A 78 12.06 7.26 6.76
N GLY A 79 11.26 7.40 5.71
CA GLY A 79 11.64 8.08 4.46
C GLY A 79 12.29 7.18 3.40
N ALA A 80 12.53 5.89 3.68
CA ALA A 80 13.08 4.99 2.68
C ALA A 80 12.12 4.78 1.50
N SER A 81 12.69 4.58 0.31
CA SER A 81 11.90 4.29 -0.89
C SER A 81 11.19 2.93 -0.79
N VAL A 82 9.97 2.89 -1.31
CA VAL A 82 9.15 1.67 -1.46
C VAL A 82 8.81 1.44 -2.95
N ARG A 83 9.70 1.91 -3.83
CA ARG A 83 9.57 1.89 -5.30
C ARG A 83 8.22 2.45 -5.79
N SER A 84 7.70 3.44 -5.07
CA SER A 84 6.45 4.10 -5.43
C SER A 84 6.64 5.01 -6.64
N LYS A 85 5.62 5.06 -7.51
CA LYS A 85 5.59 6.01 -8.63
C LYS A 85 4.84 7.26 -8.21
N TYR A 86 5.30 8.40 -8.69
CA TYR A 86 4.56 9.65 -8.60
C TYR A 86 3.26 9.55 -9.41
N VAL A 87 2.18 9.99 -8.80
CA VAL A 87 0.86 10.04 -9.43
C VAL A 87 0.28 11.42 -9.23
N THR A 88 -0.06 12.09 -10.33
CA THR A 88 -0.79 13.37 -10.32
C THR A 88 -2.28 13.12 -10.13
N VAL A 89 -2.89 13.78 -9.16
CA VAL A 89 -4.32 13.67 -8.83
C VAL A 89 -4.98 15.05 -8.93
N ARG A 90 -6.13 15.11 -9.61
CA ARG A 90 -6.96 16.32 -9.73
C ARG A 90 -8.03 16.36 -8.65
N GLN A 91 -8.58 17.54 -8.38
CA GLN A 91 -9.69 17.67 -7.44
C GLN A 91 -10.88 16.80 -7.88
N GLY A 92 -11.45 16.05 -6.93
CA GLY A 92 -12.54 15.09 -7.15
C GLY A 92 -12.08 13.74 -7.70
N GLU A 93 -10.81 13.60 -8.09
CA GLU A 93 -10.27 12.38 -8.66
C GLU A 93 -9.76 11.42 -7.58
N SER A 94 -9.82 10.13 -7.88
CA SER A 94 -9.15 9.09 -7.10
C SER A 94 -8.26 8.24 -7.99
N LYS A 95 -7.16 7.76 -7.43
CA LYS A 95 -6.15 6.94 -8.13
C LYS A 95 -5.57 5.87 -7.24
N LYS A 96 -5.06 4.82 -7.90
CA LYS A 96 -4.19 3.82 -7.29
C LYS A 96 -2.73 4.26 -7.46
N ILE A 97 -1.93 4.09 -6.42
CA ILE A 97 -0.49 4.38 -6.41
C ILE A 97 0.25 3.06 -6.20
N ALA A 98 1.23 2.77 -7.07
CA ALA A 98 2.10 1.61 -6.89
C ALA A 98 2.87 1.73 -5.56
N ASN A 99 2.86 0.67 -4.77
CA ASN A 99 3.50 0.62 -3.47
C ASN A 99 4.04 -0.80 -3.22
N TYR A 100 5.35 -0.96 -3.34
CA TYR A 100 6.02 -2.26 -3.20
C TYR A 100 6.58 -2.49 -1.79
N ALA A 101 6.10 -1.74 -0.80
CA ALA A 101 6.65 -1.81 0.56
C ALA A 101 6.52 -3.21 1.17
N TYR A 102 5.45 -3.94 0.84
CA TYR A 102 5.25 -5.30 1.33
C TYR A 102 6.18 -6.30 0.64
N GLU A 103 6.35 -6.18 -0.66
CA GLU A 103 7.26 -7.00 -1.46
C GLU A 103 8.71 -6.81 -1.02
N ASP A 104 9.11 -5.58 -0.69
CA ASP A 104 10.49 -5.24 -0.36
C ASP A 104 10.82 -5.48 1.12
N TYR A 105 9.85 -5.29 2.03
CA TYR A 105 10.11 -5.25 3.48
C TYR A 105 9.11 -6.04 4.33
N GLY A 106 8.14 -6.73 3.72
CA GLY A 106 7.00 -7.31 4.42
C GLY A 106 6.10 -6.24 5.06
N LYS A 107 5.40 -6.61 6.13
CA LYS A 107 4.53 -5.68 6.85
C LYS A 107 5.34 -4.52 7.43
N CYS A 108 5.15 -3.33 6.87
CA CYS A 108 5.88 -2.15 7.30
C CYS A 108 5.02 -0.89 7.22
N ASN A 109 5.45 0.14 7.96
CA ASN A 109 4.74 1.41 8.02
C ASN A 109 5.14 2.29 6.84
N VAL A 110 4.14 2.77 6.10
CA VAL A 110 4.28 3.71 4.99
C VAL A 110 3.53 5.01 5.29
N LYS A 111 3.90 6.09 4.60
CA LYS A 111 3.22 7.39 4.66
C LYS A 111 2.99 7.90 3.25
N LEU A 112 1.89 8.61 3.05
CA LEU A 112 1.62 9.34 1.82
C LEU A 112 2.38 10.66 1.86
N ALA A 113 3.12 10.92 0.79
CA ALA A 113 3.77 12.18 0.54
C ALA A 113 3.03 12.93 -0.58
N ALA A 114 2.99 14.25 -0.49
CA ALA A 114 2.38 15.07 -1.53
C ALA A 114 3.11 16.39 -1.73
N GLU A 115 3.04 16.89 -2.95
CA GLU A 115 3.48 18.22 -3.36
C GLU A 115 2.53 18.79 -4.43
N THR A 116 2.64 20.09 -4.71
CA THR A 116 1.96 20.68 -5.86
C THR A 116 2.74 20.33 -7.13
N SER A 117 2.08 19.85 -8.19
CA SER A 117 2.76 19.45 -9.44
C SER A 117 3.53 20.58 -10.14
N LYS A 118 3.27 21.83 -9.76
CA LYS A 118 4.07 23.00 -10.15
C LYS A 118 4.40 23.79 -8.91
N THR A 119 5.63 24.28 -8.80
CA THR A 119 6.05 25.19 -7.73
C THR A 119 5.07 26.36 -7.60
N GLN A 120 4.59 26.57 -6.37
CA GLN A 120 3.78 27.73 -6.04
C GLN A 120 4.62 28.72 -5.21
N PHE A 121 4.27 29.99 -5.27
CA PHE A 121 4.85 31.01 -4.37
C PHE A 121 3.95 31.24 -3.14
N VAL A 122 2.83 30.51 -3.08
CA VAL A 122 1.81 30.60 -2.04
C VAL A 122 1.62 29.25 -1.37
N ARG A 123 1.08 29.28 -0.15
CA ARG A 123 0.62 28.09 0.55
C ARG A 123 -0.64 27.55 -0.14
N VAL A 124 -0.68 26.26 -0.43
CA VAL A 124 -1.83 25.57 -1.01
C VAL A 124 -2.28 24.47 -0.07
N THR A 125 -3.53 24.51 0.38
CA THR A 125 -4.10 23.45 1.18
C THR A 125 -4.70 22.37 0.28
N ALA A 126 -4.44 21.10 0.59
CA ALA A 126 -5.03 19.95 -0.09
C ALA A 126 -5.63 18.98 0.94
N THR A 127 -6.84 18.50 0.71
CA THR A 127 -7.51 17.54 1.60
C THR A 127 -8.09 16.38 0.83
N GLY A 128 -8.15 15.23 1.47
CA GLY A 128 -8.59 14.02 0.80
C GLY A 128 -8.58 12.81 1.69
N LEU A 129 -8.57 11.65 1.04
CA LEU A 129 -8.56 10.32 1.66
C LEU A 129 -7.43 9.49 1.09
N TRP A 130 -6.87 8.60 1.88
CA TRP A 130 -5.92 7.61 1.40
C TRP A 130 -5.93 6.33 2.22
N SER A 131 -5.46 5.25 1.63
CA SER A 131 -5.25 3.96 2.29
C SER A 131 -3.99 3.26 1.77
N PRO A 132 -3.22 2.57 2.65
CA PRO A 132 -2.00 1.88 2.25
C PRO A 132 -2.30 0.62 1.42
N ASP A 133 -3.42 -0.06 1.68
CA ASP A 133 -3.92 -1.19 0.89
C ASP A 133 -5.21 -0.77 0.15
N SER A 134 -5.49 -1.36 -1.00
CA SER A 134 -6.69 -1.05 -1.80
C SER A 134 -7.34 -2.32 -2.33
N ILE A 135 -8.66 -2.30 -2.49
CA ILE A 135 -9.44 -3.37 -3.16
C ILE A 135 -9.51 -3.08 -4.67
#